data_AF-A0A6B3F8I2-F1
#
_entry.id   AF-A0A6B3F8I2-F1
#
_cell.length_a   1.000
_cell.length_b   1.000
_cell.length_c   1.000
_cell.angle_alpha   90.00
_cell.angle_beta   90.00
_cell.angle_gamma   90.00
#
_symmetry.space_group_name_H-M   'P 1'
#
loop_
_entity.id
_entity.type
_entity.pdbx_description
1 polymer ?
#
loop_
_entity_poly.entity_id
_entity_poly.type
_entity_poly.pdbx_seq_one_letter_code
_entity_poly.pdbx_strand_id
1 'polypeptide(L)' 'GTVVAPRASELIHPISIAVDNNLTVEQIANAFTVYPSLSGSIAEVARQLHTVKRAEEQV' A
#
# COMPACT_ATOMS: atom_id res chain seq x y z
N GLY A 1 3.37 0.43 -9.90
CA GLY A 1 1.97 0.26 -9.50
C GLY A 1 1.16 1.44 -10.00
N THR A 2 -0.16 1.28 -10.17
CA THR A 2 -1.07 2.33 -10.65
C THR A 2 -2.29 2.41 -9.74
N VAL A 3 -2.76 3.61 -9.43
CA VAL A 3 -3.98 3.84 -8.66
C VAL A 3 -5.03 4.46 -9.58
N VAL A 4 -6.21 3.86 -9.64
CA VAL A 4 -7.35 4.36 -10.44
C VAL A 4 -8.54 4.53 -9.51
N ALA A 5 -8.86 5.77 -9.18
CA ALA A 5 -9.96 6.13 -8.29
C ALA A 5 -10.30 7.63 -8.43
N PRO A 6 -11.47 8.09 -7.96
CA PRO A 6 -11.70 9.50 -7.71
C PRO A 6 -10.62 10.07 -6.78
N ARG A 7 -10.07 11.25 -7.09
CA ARG A 7 -8.96 11.89 -6.35
C ARG A 7 -7.65 11.05 -6.33
N ALA A 8 -7.37 10.27 -7.39
CA ALA A 8 -6.12 9.50 -7.50
C ALA A 8 -4.84 10.35 -7.29
N SER A 9 -4.87 11.61 -7.69
CA SER A 9 -3.75 12.56 -7.50
C SER A 9 -3.40 12.80 -6.03
N GLU A 10 -4.33 12.60 -5.09
CA GLU A 10 -4.05 12.69 -3.65
C GLU A 10 -3.58 11.35 -3.07
N LEU A 11 -4.08 10.24 -3.63
CA LEU A 11 -3.72 8.89 -3.22
C LEU A 11 -2.30 8.50 -3.67
N ILE A 12 -1.76 9.13 -4.71
CA ILE A 12 -0.38 8.88 -5.14
C ILE A 12 0.64 9.44 -4.14
N HIS A 13 0.29 10.48 -3.40
CA HIS A 13 1.19 11.14 -2.44
C HIS A 13 1.77 10.19 -1.37
N PRO A 14 0.96 9.40 -0.62
CA PRO A 14 1.50 8.45 0.35
C PRO A 14 2.36 7.35 -0.30
N ILE A 15 2.07 6.96 -1.55
CA ILE A 15 2.88 6.00 -2.30
C ILE A 15 4.24 6.62 -2.68
N SER A 16 4.25 7.86 -3.12
CA SER A 16 5.49 8.59 -3.42
C SER A 16 6.38 8.73 -2.19
N ILE A 17 5.81 9.10 -1.03
CA ILE A 17 6.57 9.16 0.23
C ILE A 17 7.14 7.79 0.60
N ALA A 18 6.35 6.72 0.44
CA ALA A 18 6.81 5.37 0.75
C ALA A 18 7.99 4.93 -0.14
N VAL A 19 7.96 5.26 -1.43
CA VAL A 19 9.06 4.98 -2.36
C VAL A 19 10.30 5.81 -2.02
N ASP A 20 10.12 7.11 -1.77
CA ASP A 20 11.21 8.02 -1.42
C ASP A 20 11.93 7.61 -0.13
N ASN A 21 11.17 7.11 0.85
CA ASN A 21 11.70 6.60 2.12
C ASN A 21 12.05 5.11 2.07
N ASN A 22 11.98 4.49 0.89
CA ASN A 22 12.29 3.07 0.66
C ASN A 22 11.57 2.12 1.64
N LEU A 23 10.31 2.42 1.95
CA LEU A 23 9.50 1.67 2.92
C LEU A 23 9.11 0.29 2.37
N THR A 24 9.10 -0.70 3.26
CA THR A 24 8.64 -2.05 2.92
C THR A 24 7.12 -2.15 2.96
N VAL A 25 6.56 -3.16 2.27
CA VAL A 25 5.11 -3.40 2.25
C VAL A 25 4.56 -3.70 3.65
N GLU A 26 5.35 -4.29 4.54
CA GLU A 26 4.96 -4.54 5.94
C GLU A 26 4.83 -3.24 6.74
N GLN A 27 5.73 -2.28 6.50
CA GLN A 27 5.66 -0.97 7.16
C GLN A 27 4.41 -0.20 6.71
N ILE A 28 4.07 -0.27 5.42
CA ILE A 28 2.86 0.35 4.87
C ILE A 28 1.60 -0.35 5.38
N ALA A 29 1.60 -1.69 5.45
CA ALA A 29 0.48 -2.50 5.94
C ALA A 29 0.11 -2.21 7.41
N ASN A 30 1.12 -1.86 8.22
CA ASN A 30 0.98 -1.50 9.64
C ASN A 30 0.66 -0.01 9.87
N ALA A 31 0.67 0.82 8.83
CA ALA A 31 0.32 2.23 8.95
C ALA A 31 -1.20 2.41 9.21
N PHE A 32 -1.54 3.26 10.17
CA PHE A 32 -2.94 3.55 10.48
C PHE A 32 -3.59 4.39 9.37
N THR A 33 -4.72 3.91 8.85
CA THR A 33 -5.56 4.64 7.89
C THR A 33 -6.91 4.95 8.51
N VAL A 34 -7.43 6.17 8.28
CA VAL A 34 -8.75 6.58 8.74
C VAL A 34 -9.85 5.78 8.01
N TYR A 35 -10.86 5.31 8.73
CA TYR A 35 -12.03 4.62 8.16
C TYR A 35 -13.28 5.52 8.21
N PRO A 36 -14.12 5.56 7.16
CA PRO A 36 -13.97 4.91 5.84
C PRO A 36 -13.14 5.76 4.86
N SER A 37 -12.13 5.17 4.19
CA SER A 37 -11.32 5.88 3.18
C SER A 37 -10.72 4.99 2.09
N LEU A 38 -10.43 5.58 0.92
CA LEU A 38 -9.68 4.95 -0.17
C LEU A 38 -8.20 4.74 0.18
N SER A 39 -7.64 5.52 1.11
CA SER A 39 -6.29 5.28 1.61
C SER A 39 -6.19 3.96 2.38
N GLY A 40 -7.28 3.51 3.02
CA GLY A 40 -7.36 2.18 3.64
C GLY A 40 -7.17 1.03 2.65
N SER A 41 -7.62 1.20 1.41
CA SER A 41 -7.39 0.21 0.34
C SER A 41 -5.91 0.07 -0.02
N ILE A 42 -5.09 1.12 0.14
CA ILE A 42 -3.64 1.04 -0.07
C ILE A 42 -2.98 0.15 1.00
N ALA A 43 -3.36 0.33 2.27
CA ALA A 43 -2.87 -0.52 3.36
C ALA A 43 -3.32 -1.98 3.20
N GLU A 44 -4.52 -2.21 2.66
CA GLU A 44 -5.00 -3.55 2.34
C GLU A 44 -4.20 -4.23 1.23
N VAL A 45 -3.91 -3.52 0.13
CA VAL A 45 -3.05 -4.05 -0.94
C VAL A 45 -1.64 -4.37 -0.41
N ALA A 46 -1.10 -3.53 0.48
CA ALA A 46 0.20 -3.79 1.11
C ALA A 46 0.20 -5.11 1.93
N ARG A 47 -0.89 -5.40 2.67
CA ARG A 47 -1.08 -6.69 3.38
C ARG A 47 -1.14 -7.87 2.40
N GLN A 48 -1.83 -7.71 1.27
CA GLN A 48 -1.94 -8.76 0.26
C GLN A 48 -0.60 -9.04 -0.42
N LEU A 49 0.17 -7.99 -0.75
CA LEU A 49 1.50 -8.14 -1.37
C LEU A 49 2.48 -8.87 -0.46
N HIS A 50 2.42 -8.64 0.85
CA HIS A 50 3.21 -9.41 1.81
C HIS A 50 2.89 -10.91 1.74
N THR A 51 1.62 -11.27 1.66
CA THR A 51 1.17 -12.67 1.54
C THR A 51 1.62 -13.31 0.23
N VAL A 52 1.51 -12.58 -0.90
CA VAL A 52 1.94 -13.08 -2.22
C VAL A 52 3.44 -13.36 -2.23
N LYS A 53 4.26 -12.43 -1.73
CA LYS A 53 5.71 -12.62 -1.68
C LYS A 53 6.11 -13.87 -0.89
N ARG A 54 5.44 -14.14 0.23
CA ARG A 54 5.67 -15.37 1.03
C ARG A 54 5.28 -16.65 0.29
N ALA A 55 4.24 -16.60 -0.54
CA ALA A 55 3.84 -17.74 -1.36
C ALA A 55 4.87 -18.02 -2.47
N GLU A 56 5.45 -16.99 -3.07
CA GLU A 56 6.51 -17.12 -4.09
C GLU A 56 7.82 -17.68 -3.49
N GLU A 57 8.16 -17.33 -2.25
CA GLU A 57 9.35 -17.84 -1.54
C GLU A 57 9.23 -19.33 -1.14
N GLN A 58 8.04 -19.94 -1.26
CA GLN A 58 7.76 -21.33 -0.88
C GLN A 58 7.64 -22.30 -2.08
N VAL A 59 7.93 -21.85 -3.31
CA VAL A 59 7.86 -22.66 -4.55
C VAL A 59 9.24 -22.98 -5.11
#